data_AF-A0A0S4TZW8-F1
#
_entry.id   AF-A0A0S4TZW8-F1
#
_cell.length_a   1.000
_cell.length_b   1.000
_cell.length_c   1.000
_cell.angle_alpha   90.00
_cell.angle_beta   90.00
_cell.angle_gamma   90.00
#
_symmetry.space_group_name_H-M   'P 1'
#
loop_
_entity.id
_entity.type
_entity.pdbx_description
1 polymer ?
#
loop_
_entity_poly.entity_id
_entity_poly.type
_entity_poly.pdbx_seq_one_letter_code
_entity_poly.pdbx_strand_id
1 'polypeptide(L)'
;MHAYFVEHNLEKAKQNFYLASKLTLASVGQDGGASFGVDRDIQIALLSDSAETIDAIARAETPKLVSERNNPLYNRFHVYMLQLAIRGEDDIVRAMIDKLAKHGRKPLRTECAEGRDFYSLLLNGDKASLEDLIQNKHACMKSQNAIDEDFMSYPGTLETKLCWYRGIPVEIDHPLVPMDLMPIRPLADYDDVYDFLKPGWVPPQQGLMGKLSRWIGKRT
;
A
#
# COMPACT_ATOMS: atom_id res chain seq x y z
N MET A 1 -7.91 6.36 -9.20
CA MET A 1 -9.30 6.74 -8.86
C MET A 1 -10.12 7.16 -10.07
N HIS A 2 -9.78 8.25 -10.79
CA HIS A 2 -10.55 8.69 -11.99
C HIS A 2 -10.81 7.57 -13.02
N ALA A 3 -9.75 6.84 -13.43
CA ALA A 3 -9.88 5.73 -14.38
C ALA A 3 -10.88 4.66 -13.93
N TYR A 4 -11.02 4.42 -12.63
CA TYR A 4 -11.95 3.44 -12.09
C TYR A 4 -13.37 4.00 -11.99
N PHE A 5 -13.56 5.14 -11.31
CA PHE A 5 -14.89 5.66 -11.00
C PHE A 5 -15.57 6.42 -12.13
N VAL A 6 -14.80 7.08 -13.00
CA VAL A 6 -15.34 7.93 -14.07
C VAL A 6 -15.24 7.23 -15.42
N GLU A 7 -14.09 6.62 -15.71
CA GLU A 7 -13.88 5.97 -17.01
C GLU A 7 -14.28 4.49 -17.02
N HIS A 8 -14.58 3.91 -15.85
CA HIS A 8 -14.90 2.49 -15.68
C HIS A 8 -13.87 1.54 -16.32
N ASN A 9 -12.60 1.95 -16.30
CA ASN A 9 -11.49 1.22 -16.90
C ASN A 9 -10.57 0.65 -15.81
N LEU A 10 -10.78 -0.63 -15.52
CA LEU A 10 -10.04 -1.37 -14.50
C LEU A 10 -8.55 -1.49 -14.84
N GLU A 11 -8.22 -1.81 -16.08
CA GLU A 11 -6.82 -2.00 -16.50
C GLU A 11 -6.03 -0.69 -16.38
N LYS A 12 -6.61 0.42 -16.86
CA LYS A 12 -6.03 1.75 -16.71
C LYS A 12 -5.94 2.18 -15.24
N ALA A 13 -6.88 1.77 -14.39
CA ALA A 13 -6.77 2.02 -12.96
C ALA A 13 -5.55 1.30 -12.35
N LYS A 14 -5.34 0.01 -12.66
CA LYS A 14 -4.17 -0.76 -12.22
C LYS A 14 -2.86 -0.17 -12.73
N GLN A 15 -2.81 0.22 -14.00
CA GLN A 15 -1.65 0.91 -14.58
C GLN A 15 -1.33 2.22 -13.84
N ASN A 16 -2.36 3.01 -13.50
CA ASN A 16 -2.17 4.23 -12.73
C ASN A 16 -1.69 3.95 -11.29
N PHE A 17 -2.19 2.89 -10.65
CA PHE A 17 -1.71 2.48 -9.33
C PHE A 17 -0.25 2.02 -9.38
N TYR A 18 0.13 1.24 -10.40
CA TYR A 18 1.51 0.86 -10.67
C TYR A 18 2.42 2.10 -10.77
N LEU A 19 2.07 3.04 -11.65
CA LEU A 19 2.84 4.27 -11.85
C LEU A 19 2.93 5.10 -10.56
N ALA A 20 1.83 5.25 -9.83
CA ALA A 20 1.82 5.98 -8.57
C ALA A 20 2.79 5.36 -7.56
N SER A 21 2.80 4.04 -7.42
CA SER A 21 3.75 3.36 -6.54
C SER A 21 5.20 3.46 -6.99
N LYS A 22 5.49 3.38 -8.30
CA LYS A 22 6.85 3.60 -8.85
C LYS A 22 7.34 5.02 -8.55
N LEU A 23 6.47 6.02 -8.67
CA LEU A 23 6.77 7.41 -8.31
C LEU A 23 7.01 7.56 -6.79
N THR A 24 6.17 6.94 -5.96
CA THR A 24 6.37 6.90 -4.51
C THR A 24 7.74 6.31 -4.16
N LEU A 25 8.10 5.16 -4.73
CA LEU A 25 9.40 4.52 -4.52
C LEU A 25 10.56 5.39 -4.99
N ALA A 26 10.46 6.01 -6.17
CA ALA A 26 11.49 6.92 -6.70
C ALA A 26 11.67 8.18 -5.83
N SER A 27 10.63 8.60 -5.10
CA SER A 27 10.70 9.74 -4.19
C SER A 27 11.37 9.42 -2.85
N VAL A 28 11.59 8.15 -2.51
CA VAL A 28 12.21 7.77 -1.24
C VAL A 28 13.61 8.38 -1.11
N GLY A 29 13.85 9.05 0.01
CA GLY A 29 15.12 9.73 0.29
C GLY A 29 15.28 11.10 -0.37
N GLN A 30 14.33 11.53 -1.21
CA GLN A 30 14.26 12.91 -1.70
C GLN A 30 13.64 13.83 -0.65
N ASP A 31 13.97 15.12 -0.71
CA ASP A 31 13.31 16.12 0.13
C ASP A 31 11.81 16.21 -0.21
N GLY A 32 10.96 16.20 0.82
CA GLY A 32 9.51 16.08 0.67
C GLY A 32 9.00 14.74 0.10
N GLY A 33 9.87 13.76 -0.09
CA GLY A 33 9.53 12.45 -0.65
C GLY A 33 8.79 11.52 0.33
N ALA A 34 8.45 10.33 -0.16
CA ALA A 34 7.71 9.34 0.61
C ALA A 34 8.43 8.98 1.92
N SER A 35 7.67 9.06 3.03
CA SER A 35 8.17 8.75 4.37
C SER A 35 7.48 7.54 5.02
N PHE A 36 6.59 6.87 4.26
CA PHE A 36 5.76 5.76 4.70
C PHE A 36 5.10 6.02 6.07
N GLY A 37 4.61 7.25 6.25
CA GLY A 37 3.94 7.68 7.49
C GLY A 37 2.48 7.23 7.56
N VAL A 38 1.93 6.80 6.43
CA VAL A 38 0.59 6.23 6.27
C VAL A 38 0.69 5.01 5.36
N ASP A 39 -0.27 4.12 5.52
CA ASP A 39 -0.45 2.86 4.82
C ASP A 39 -0.93 3.03 3.36
N ARG A 40 -1.26 4.26 2.92
CA ARG A 40 -1.80 4.53 1.58
C ARG A 40 -0.87 4.05 0.46
N ASP A 41 0.42 4.24 0.63
CA ASP A 41 1.42 3.78 -0.34
C ASP A 41 1.35 2.27 -0.56
N ILE A 42 1.05 1.51 0.50
CA ILE A 42 0.86 0.05 0.46
C ILE A 42 -0.45 -0.31 -0.23
N GLN A 43 -1.55 0.39 0.10
CA GLN A 43 -2.83 0.17 -0.55
C GLN A 43 -2.73 0.35 -2.07
N ILE A 44 -2.11 1.45 -2.52
CA ILE A 44 -1.94 1.75 -3.95
C ILE A 44 -1.11 0.64 -4.62
N ALA A 45 -0.03 0.19 -3.97
CA ALA A 45 0.80 -0.89 -4.50
C ALA A 45 0.01 -2.19 -4.66
N LEU A 46 -0.76 -2.59 -3.64
CA LEU A 46 -1.60 -3.78 -3.69
C LEU A 46 -2.67 -3.68 -4.78
N LEU A 47 -3.32 -2.53 -4.94
CA LEU A 47 -4.35 -2.31 -5.97
C LEU A 47 -3.79 -2.36 -7.40
N SER A 48 -2.48 -2.22 -7.59
CA SER A 48 -1.86 -2.35 -8.91
C SER A 48 -1.83 -3.80 -9.41
N ASP A 49 -1.84 -4.80 -8.52
CA ASP A 49 -1.51 -6.20 -8.81
C ASP A 49 -0.12 -6.45 -9.41
N SER A 50 0.77 -5.46 -9.45
CA SER A 50 2.15 -5.65 -9.92
C SER A 50 2.99 -6.28 -8.82
N ALA A 51 3.38 -7.55 -9.01
CA ALA A 51 4.23 -8.27 -8.05
C ALA A 51 5.56 -7.54 -7.77
N GLU A 52 6.19 -6.97 -8.80
CA GLU A 52 7.40 -6.14 -8.67
C GLU A 52 7.17 -4.98 -7.71
N THR A 53 6.10 -4.22 -7.93
CA THR A 53 5.79 -3.02 -7.16
C THR A 53 5.36 -3.35 -5.73
N ILE A 54 4.57 -4.41 -5.57
CA ILE A 54 4.14 -4.91 -4.25
C ILE A 54 5.35 -5.34 -3.43
N ASP A 55 6.27 -6.13 -4.01
CA ASP A 55 7.49 -6.54 -3.31
C ASP A 55 8.40 -5.35 -2.97
N ALA A 56 8.58 -4.42 -3.93
CA ALA A 56 9.40 -3.23 -3.71
C ALA A 56 8.86 -2.34 -2.57
N ILE A 57 7.54 -2.08 -2.54
CA ILE A 57 6.90 -1.33 -1.46
C ILE A 57 6.94 -2.10 -0.14
N ALA A 58 6.77 -3.42 -0.18
CA ALA A 58 6.87 -4.26 1.00
C ALA A 58 8.27 -4.25 1.61
N ARG A 59 9.32 -3.98 0.83
CA ARG A 59 10.73 -3.91 1.30
C ARG A 59 11.24 -2.48 1.51
N ALA A 60 10.50 -1.47 1.11
CA ALA A 60 10.94 -0.08 1.20
C ALA A 60 11.20 0.33 2.64
N GLU A 61 12.37 0.92 2.89
CA GLU A 61 12.75 1.50 4.17
C GLU A 61 12.95 3.00 4.04
N THR A 62 12.52 3.75 5.07
CA THR A 62 12.86 5.16 5.26
C THR A 62 13.45 5.35 6.64
N PRO A 63 14.27 6.39 6.88
CA PRO A 63 14.83 6.63 8.21
C PRO A 63 13.76 6.68 9.31
N LYS A 64 12.61 7.30 9.03
CA LYS A 64 11.50 7.37 10.00
C LYS A 64 10.80 6.03 10.22
N LEU A 65 10.61 5.22 9.16
CA LEU A 65 10.10 3.85 9.30
C LEU A 65 11.00 3.00 10.16
N VAL A 66 12.30 2.99 9.89
CA VAL A 66 13.26 2.22 10.67
C VAL A 66 13.28 2.65 12.13
N SER A 67 13.21 3.96 12.42
CA SER A 67 13.23 4.46 13.80
C SER A 67 11.94 4.19 14.58
N GLU A 68 10.78 4.09 13.92
CA GLU A 68 9.47 4.05 14.59
C GLU A 68 8.76 2.69 14.51
N ARG A 69 9.13 1.80 13.56
CA ARG A 69 8.44 0.52 13.30
C ARG A 69 8.38 -0.46 14.46
N ASN A 70 9.18 -0.22 15.50
CA ASN A 70 9.22 -1.06 16.70
C ASN A 70 8.36 -0.53 17.86
N ASN A 71 7.71 0.63 17.75
CA ASN A 71 6.87 1.18 18.81
C ASN A 71 5.37 1.08 18.44
N PRO A 72 4.55 0.27 19.14
CA PRO A 72 3.13 0.06 18.84
C PRO A 72 2.25 1.30 19.01
N LEU A 73 2.80 2.42 19.49
CA LEU A 73 2.10 3.70 19.58
C LEU A 73 2.25 4.58 18.33
N TYR A 74 3.10 4.19 17.37
CA TYR A 74 3.35 4.94 16.14
C TYR A 74 2.70 4.26 14.94
N ASN A 75 2.18 5.05 14.00
CA ASN A 75 1.52 4.52 12.81
C ASN A 75 2.46 3.65 11.95
N ARG A 76 3.75 3.98 11.95
CA ARG A 76 4.80 3.23 11.24
C ARG A 76 4.98 1.79 11.75
N PHE A 77 4.51 1.48 12.96
CA PHE A 77 4.40 0.10 13.44
C PHE A 77 3.39 -0.69 12.61
N HIS A 78 2.20 -0.11 12.37
CA HIS A 78 1.17 -0.72 11.54
C HIS A 78 1.62 -0.86 10.07
N VAL A 79 2.23 0.19 9.52
CA VAL A 79 2.83 0.13 8.16
C VAL A 79 3.82 -1.03 8.05
N TYR A 80 4.67 -1.22 9.05
CA TYR A 80 5.62 -2.33 9.05
C TYR A 80 4.94 -3.70 9.18
N MET A 81 3.86 -3.82 9.96
CA MET A 81 3.05 -5.05 10.00
C MET A 81 2.44 -5.39 8.64
N LEU A 82 1.94 -4.41 7.89
CA LEU A 82 1.44 -4.61 6.52
C LEU A 82 2.54 -5.12 5.59
N GLN A 83 3.73 -4.49 5.64
CA GLN A 83 4.89 -4.93 4.87
C GLN A 83 5.26 -6.39 5.19
N LEU A 84 5.30 -6.76 6.46
CA LEU A 84 5.56 -8.13 6.91
C LEU A 84 4.48 -9.12 6.45
N ALA A 85 3.21 -8.73 6.55
CA ALA A 85 2.09 -9.55 6.10
C ALA A 85 2.15 -9.80 4.59
N ILE A 86 2.52 -8.80 3.78
CA ILE A 86 2.74 -8.96 2.33
C ILE A 86 3.91 -9.90 2.05
N ARG A 87 4.99 -9.82 2.82
CA ARG A 87 6.16 -10.71 2.67
C ARG A 87 5.93 -12.12 3.22
N GLY A 88 4.81 -12.37 3.90
CA GLY A 88 4.53 -13.65 4.55
C GLY A 88 5.42 -13.94 5.77
N GLU A 89 5.97 -12.90 6.40
CA GLU A 89 6.83 -13.01 7.60
C GLU A 89 5.97 -13.20 8.87
N ASP A 90 5.14 -14.23 8.86
CA ASP A 90 4.05 -14.44 9.82
C ASP A 90 4.55 -14.57 11.26
N ASP A 91 5.72 -15.18 11.49
CA ASP A 91 6.32 -15.29 12.83
C ASP A 91 6.62 -13.91 13.43
N ILE A 92 7.07 -12.96 12.59
CA ILE A 92 7.35 -11.58 13.02
C ILE A 92 6.03 -10.84 13.24
N VAL A 93 5.03 -11.04 12.39
CA VAL A 93 3.69 -10.47 12.58
C VAL A 93 3.10 -10.94 13.92
N ARG A 94 3.20 -12.23 14.26
CA ARG A 94 2.74 -12.76 15.58
C ARG A 94 3.45 -12.07 16.74
N ALA A 95 4.77 -11.92 16.68
CA ALA A 95 5.52 -11.21 17.71
C ALA A 95 5.10 -9.74 17.85
N MET A 96 4.71 -9.09 16.75
CA MET A 96 4.18 -7.72 16.76
C MET A 96 2.76 -7.63 17.32
N ILE A 97 1.89 -8.60 17.03
CA ILE A 97 0.56 -8.74 17.65
C ILE A 97 0.71 -8.87 19.17
N ASP A 98 1.61 -9.74 19.65
CA ASP A 98 1.90 -9.90 21.08
C ASP A 98 2.35 -8.58 21.74
N LYS A 99 3.13 -7.79 21.00
CA LYS A 99 3.58 -6.47 21.46
C LYS A 99 2.43 -5.47 21.52
N LEU A 100 1.53 -5.47 20.54
CA LEU A 100 0.30 -4.67 20.56
C LEU A 100 -0.61 -5.06 21.72
N ALA A 101 -0.79 -6.35 21.98
CA ALA A 101 -1.59 -6.88 23.08
C ALA A 101 -1.09 -6.41 24.47
N LYS A 102 0.22 -6.14 24.61
CA LYS A 102 0.82 -5.66 25.86
C LYS A 102 0.92 -4.13 25.95
N HIS A 103 1.31 -3.48 24.86
CA HIS A 103 1.75 -2.08 24.87
C HIS A 103 0.99 -1.16 23.91
N GLY A 104 0.03 -1.68 23.16
CA GLY A 104 -0.82 -0.90 22.26
C GLY A 104 -1.84 -0.01 22.99
N ARG A 105 -2.55 0.81 22.21
CA ARG A 105 -3.69 1.61 22.69
C ARG A 105 -4.98 0.79 22.63
N LYS A 106 -5.92 1.06 23.55
CA LYS A 106 -7.30 0.56 23.42
C LYS A 106 -8.01 1.27 22.24
N PRO A 107 -8.93 0.61 21.50
CA PRO A 107 -9.39 -0.77 21.71
C PRO A 107 -8.45 -1.85 21.14
N LEU A 108 -7.58 -1.50 20.19
CA LEU A 108 -6.73 -2.46 19.45
C LEU A 108 -5.93 -3.40 20.35
N ARG A 109 -5.39 -2.90 21.48
CA ARG A 109 -4.71 -3.74 22.47
C ARG A 109 -5.56 -4.92 22.95
N THR A 110 -6.82 -4.66 23.27
CA THR A 110 -7.75 -5.70 23.74
C THR A 110 -8.08 -6.67 22.60
N GLU A 111 -8.28 -6.14 21.39
CA GLU A 111 -8.57 -6.95 20.21
C GLU A 111 -7.40 -7.90 19.87
N CYS A 112 -6.16 -7.42 19.94
CA CYS A 112 -4.97 -8.26 19.78
C CYS A 112 -4.83 -9.31 20.90
N ALA A 113 -5.12 -8.95 22.15
CA ALA A 113 -5.06 -9.90 23.27
C ALA A 113 -6.12 -11.02 23.16
N GLU A 114 -7.24 -10.74 22.49
CA GLU A 114 -8.34 -11.68 22.26
C GLU A 114 -8.26 -12.39 20.90
N GLY A 115 -7.25 -12.07 20.07
CA GLY A 115 -7.11 -12.61 18.71
C GLY A 115 -8.19 -12.15 17.73
N ARG A 116 -8.87 -11.03 18.03
CA ARG A 116 -9.95 -10.46 17.21
C ARG A 116 -9.50 -9.32 16.30
N ASP A 117 -8.22 -8.93 16.37
CA ASP A 117 -7.67 -7.94 15.45
C ASP A 117 -7.45 -8.54 14.05
N PHE A 118 -7.39 -7.67 13.05
CA PHE A 118 -7.26 -8.06 11.65
C PHE A 118 -6.07 -9.01 11.39
N TYR A 119 -4.89 -8.75 11.97
CA TYR A 119 -3.72 -9.58 11.70
C TYR A 119 -3.83 -10.96 12.32
N SER A 120 -4.38 -11.07 13.54
CA SER A 120 -4.66 -12.37 14.16
C SER A 120 -5.59 -13.20 13.28
N LEU A 121 -6.69 -12.61 12.79
CA LEU A 121 -7.65 -13.28 11.93
C LEU A 121 -7.04 -13.65 10.57
N LEU A 122 -6.22 -12.77 9.99
CA LEU A 122 -5.49 -13.00 8.74
C LEU A 122 -4.56 -14.21 8.86
N LEU A 123 -3.77 -14.28 9.93
CA LEU A 123 -2.83 -15.38 10.16
C LEU A 123 -3.54 -16.72 10.44
N ASN A 124 -4.74 -16.67 11.00
CA ASN A 124 -5.58 -17.85 11.23
C ASN A 124 -6.33 -18.30 9.97
N GLY A 125 -6.36 -17.49 8.91
CA GLY A 125 -7.18 -17.75 7.72
C GLY A 125 -8.68 -17.72 8.00
N ASP A 126 -9.12 -17.02 9.06
CA ASP A 126 -10.52 -16.99 9.48
C ASP A 126 -11.34 -16.04 8.60
N LYS A 127 -11.73 -16.55 7.43
CA LYS A 127 -12.48 -15.80 6.42
C LYS A 127 -13.74 -15.14 6.99
N ALA A 128 -14.54 -15.88 7.76
CA ALA A 128 -15.82 -15.37 8.25
C ALA A 128 -15.63 -14.23 9.24
N SER A 129 -14.68 -14.35 10.17
CA SER A 129 -14.36 -13.27 11.11
C SER A 129 -13.71 -12.07 10.43
N LEU A 130 -12.90 -12.29 9.38
CA LEU A 130 -12.36 -11.21 8.56
C LEU A 130 -13.46 -10.44 7.84
N GLU A 131 -14.42 -11.14 7.21
CA GLU A 131 -15.57 -10.53 6.55
C GLU A 131 -16.40 -9.70 7.54
N ASP A 132 -16.72 -10.25 8.72
CA ASP A 132 -17.46 -9.53 9.77
C ASP A 132 -16.70 -8.28 10.25
N LEU A 133 -15.42 -8.41 10.57
CA LEU A 133 -14.58 -7.30 11.04
C LEU A 133 -14.51 -6.18 10.00
N ILE A 134 -14.24 -6.53 8.74
CA ILE A 134 -14.11 -5.56 7.67
C ILE A 134 -15.46 -4.90 7.39
N GLN A 135 -16.51 -5.70 7.17
CA GLN A 135 -17.85 -5.22 6.82
C GLN A 135 -18.42 -4.28 7.87
N ASN A 136 -18.37 -4.68 9.14
CA ASN A 136 -19.14 -4.03 10.19
C ASN A 136 -18.34 -2.96 10.95
N LYS A 137 -17.00 -2.97 10.84
CA LYS A 137 -16.14 -2.03 11.57
C LYS A 137 -15.24 -1.21 10.65
N HIS A 138 -14.35 -1.85 9.89
CA HIS A 138 -13.27 -1.13 9.20
C HIS A 138 -13.73 -0.45 7.91
N ALA A 139 -14.67 -1.04 7.17
CA ALA A 139 -15.29 -0.44 6.00
C ALA A 139 -16.08 0.84 6.35
N CYS A 140 -16.69 0.87 7.55
CA CYS A 140 -17.50 1.96 8.06
C CYS A 140 -16.70 3.12 8.69
N MET A 141 -15.36 2.99 8.79
CA MET A 141 -14.52 4.05 9.35
C MET A 141 -14.47 5.25 8.42
N LYS A 142 -14.84 6.43 8.95
CA LYS A 142 -14.77 7.68 8.19
C LYS A 142 -13.32 8.07 7.91
N SER A 143 -13.07 8.49 6.68
CA SER A 143 -11.79 9.07 6.28
C SER A 143 -11.55 10.37 7.05
N GLN A 144 -10.31 10.61 7.47
CA GLN A 144 -9.90 11.94 7.96
C GLN A 144 -9.57 12.92 6.81
N ASN A 145 -9.50 12.41 5.58
CA ASN A 145 -9.33 13.21 4.37
C ASN A 145 -10.67 13.36 3.65
N ALA A 146 -11.23 14.57 3.69
CA ALA A 146 -12.51 14.91 3.06
C ALA A 146 -12.55 14.69 1.54
N ILE A 147 -11.39 14.66 0.87
CA ILE A 147 -11.31 14.41 -0.58
C ILE A 147 -11.57 12.93 -0.91
N ASP A 148 -11.17 12.02 -0.02
CA ASP A 148 -11.27 10.57 -0.25
C ASP A 148 -12.47 9.92 0.46
N GLU A 149 -13.13 10.64 1.38
CA GLU A 149 -14.17 10.12 2.28
C GLU A 149 -15.31 9.41 1.54
N ASP A 150 -15.64 9.88 0.33
CA ASP A 150 -16.81 9.41 -0.42
C ASP A 150 -16.48 8.41 -1.54
N PHE A 151 -15.21 8.15 -1.85
CA PHE A 151 -14.84 7.29 -2.99
C PHE A 151 -14.46 5.88 -2.58
N MET A 152 -13.78 5.71 -1.45
CA MET A 152 -13.23 4.41 -1.06
C MET A 152 -13.00 4.36 0.45
N SER A 153 -13.48 3.29 1.07
CA SER A 153 -13.17 3.01 2.46
C SER A 153 -11.73 2.57 2.52
N TYR A 154 -10.90 3.44 3.09
CA TYR A 154 -9.47 3.23 3.07
C TYR A 154 -9.05 1.95 3.84
N PRO A 155 -9.42 1.76 5.13
CA PRO A 155 -9.09 0.52 5.85
C PRO A 155 -9.76 -0.71 5.22
N GLY A 156 -11.05 -0.62 4.90
CA GLY A 156 -11.80 -1.74 4.34
C GLY A 156 -11.20 -2.24 3.02
N THR A 157 -10.84 -1.33 2.12
CA THR A 157 -10.24 -1.71 0.82
C THR A 157 -8.84 -2.30 0.98
N LEU A 158 -7.99 -1.71 1.83
CA LEU A 158 -6.64 -2.21 2.06
C LEU A 158 -6.66 -3.64 2.62
N GLU A 159 -7.44 -3.86 3.67
CA GLU A 159 -7.53 -5.15 4.35
C GLU A 159 -8.16 -6.22 3.46
N THR A 160 -9.25 -5.89 2.76
CA THR A 160 -9.88 -6.79 1.77
C THR A 160 -8.87 -7.20 0.71
N LYS A 161 -8.13 -6.24 0.13
CA LYS A 161 -7.13 -6.53 -0.90
C LYS A 161 -5.98 -7.38 -0.37
N LEU A 162 -5.54 -7.15 0.87
CA LEU A 162 -4.52 -7.96 1.52
C LEU A 162 -4.99 -9.39 1.78
N CYS A 163 -6.25 -9.61 2.19
CA CYS A 163 -6.83 -10.95 2.31
C CYS A 163 -6.77 -11.70 0.97
N TRP A 164 -7.20 -11.06 -0.12
CA TRP A 164 -7.12 -11.64 -1.47
C TRP A 164 -5.67 -11.94 -1.88
N TYR A 165 -4.74 -11.03 -1.60
CA TYR A 165 -3.31 -11.24 -1.84
C TYR A 165 -2.76 -12.44 -1.05
N ARG A 166 -3.28 -12.67 0.16
CA ARG A 166 -2.94 -13.81 1.03
C ARG A 166 -3.72 -15.09 0.70
N GLY A 167 -4.50 -15.11 -0.38
CA GLY A 167 -5.25 -16.29 -0.82
C GLY A 167 -6.55 -16.54 -0.03
N ILE A 168 -7.05 -15.54 0.69
CA ILE A 168 -8.31 -15.59 1.45
C ILE A 168 -9.30 -14.66 0.75
N PRO A 169 -10.11 -15.16 -0.20
CA PRO A 169 -11.03 -14.31 -0.96
C PRO A 169 -12.24 -13.94 -0.11
N VAL A 170 -12.13 -12.87 0.67
CA VAL A 170 -13.20 -12.27 1.47
C VAL A 170 -14.13 -11.46 0.56
N GLU A 171 -15.43 -11.49 0.84
CA GLU A 171 -16.47 -10.77 0.10
C GLU A 171 -17.12 -9.71 1.00
N ILE A 172 -17.06 -8.44 0.58
CA ILE A 172 -17.54 -7.30 1.38
C ILE A 172 -18.64 -6.58 0.60
N ASP A 173 -19.83 -6.52 1.19
CA ASP A 173 -20.99 -5.80 0.66
C ASP A 173 -21.03 -4.37 1.22
N HIS A 174 -20.09 -3.54 0.77
CA HIS A 174 -20.02 -2.14 1.18
C HIS A 174 -19.76 -1.24 -0.05
N PRO A 175 -20.54 -0.15 -0.24
CA PRO A 175 -20.47 0.66 -1.46
C PRO A 175 -19.10 1.32 -1.68
N LEU A 176 -18.34 1.53 -0.60
CA LEU A 176 -16.98 2.10 -0.65
C LEU A 176 -15.87 1.04 -0.72
N VAL A 177 -16.18 -0.25 -0.81
CA VAL A 177 -15.19 -1.32 -1.03
C VAL A 177 -15.35 -1.83 -2.47
N PRO A 178 -14.47 -1.44 -3.39
CA PRO A 178 -14.61 -1.80 -4.80
C PRO A 178 -14.18 -3.25 -5.04
N MET A 179 -15.14 -4.18 -4.94
CA MET A 179 -14.87 -5.62 -5.03
C MET A 179 -14.22 -6.05 -6.37
N ASP A 180 -14.48 -5.34 -7.47
CA ASP A 180 -13.85 -5.61 -8.78
C ASP A 180 -12.32 -5.43 -8.77
N LEU A 181 -11.80 -4.64 -7.81
CA LEU A 181 -10.36 -4.44 -7.62
C LEU A 181 -9.71 -5.50 -6.73
N MET A 182 -10.47 -6.35 -6.03
CA MET A 182 -9.92 -7.26 -5.01
C MET A 182 -9.20 -8.48 -5.60
N PRO A 183 -9.74 -9.18 -6.61
CA PRO A 183 -9.04 -10.30 -7.25
C PRO A 183 -7.63 -9.93 -7.72
N ILE A 184 -6.64 -10.75 -7.38
CA ILE A 184 -5.26 -10.57 -7.84
C ILE A 184 -5.18 -10.98 -9.31
N ARG A 185 -5.19 -9.99 -10.21
CA ARG A 185 -5.12 -10.19 -11.67
C ARG A 185 -4.17 -9.15 -12.27
N PRO A 186 -2.84 -9.42 -12.26
CA PRO A 186 -1.86 -8.53 -12.84
C PRO A 186 -2.17 -8.24 -14.31
N LEU A 187 -1.80 -7.04 -14.79
CA LEU A 187 -1.83 -6.75 -16.22
C LEU A 187 -0.82 -7.61 -16.98
N ALA A 188 -1.08 -7.81 -18.27
CA ALA A 188 -0.14 -8.51 -19.15
C ALA A 188 1.19 -7.74 -19.30
N ASP A 189 1.12 -6.41 -19.25
CA ASP A 189 2.27 -5.52 -19.28
C ASP A 189 1.96 -4.23 -18.48
N TYR A 190 3.01 -3.59 -17.95
CA TYR A 190 2.91 -2.31 -17.26
C TYR A 190 3.85 -1.29 -17.91
N ASP A 191 3.31 -0.13 -18.30
CA ASP A 191 4.08 0.88 -19.03
C ASP A 191 4.81 1.85 -18.09
N ASP A 192 6.14 1.94 -18.18
CA ASP A 192 6.91 3.04 -17.57
C ASP A 192 6.85 4.29 -18.46
N VAL A 193 5.79 5.07 -18.31
CA VAL A 193 5.51 6.26 -19.16
C VAL A 193 6.49 7.42 -18.94
N TYR A 194 7.20 7.43 -17.81
CA TYR A 194 8.20 8.46 -17.49
C TYR A 194 9.61 7.94 -17.73
N ASP A 195 10.40 8.67 -18.53
CA ASP A 195 11.76 8.25 -18.87
C ASP A 195 12.65 7.99 -17.65
N PHE A 196 12.45 8.74 -16.56
CA PHE A 196 13.23 8.59 -15.33
C PHE A 196 12.89 7.33 -14.52
N LEU A 197 11.79 6.64 -14.85
CA LEU A 197 11.46 5.34 -14.27
C LEU A 197 12.09 4.19 -15.05
N LYS A 198 12.54 4.43 -16.29
CA LYS A 198 13.13 3.39 -17.14
C LYS A 198 14.48 2.92 -16.58
N PRO A 199 14.78 1.61 -16.64
CA PRO A 199 16.06 1.07 -16.22
C PRO A 199 17.25 1.78 -16.88
N GLY A 200 18.25 2.15 -16.09
CA GLY A 200 19.48 2.79 -16.58
C GLY A 200 19.34 4.28 -16.91
N TRP A 201 18.21 4.92 -16.61
CA TRP A 201 18.09 6.36 -16.75
C TRP A 201 19.05 7.09 -15.81
N VAL A 202 19.75 8.10 -16.33
CA VAL A 202 20.62 9.00 -15.57
C VAL A 202 20.10 10.42 -15.80
N PRO A 203 19.96 11.24 -14.74
CA PRO A 203 19.54 12.61 -14.92
C PRO A 203 20.48 13.34 -15.88
N PRO A 204 19.95 14.11 -16.85
CA PRO A 204 20.80 14.90 -17.71
C PRO A 204 21.65 15.83 -16.85
N GLN A 205 22.93 15.98 -17.22
CA GLN A 205 23.82 16.89 -16.51
C GLN A 205 23.13 18.26 -16.34
N GLN A 206 23.14 18.77 -15.13
CA GLN A 206 22.59 20.08 -14.82
C GLN A 206 23.69 21.16 -14.92
N GLY A 207 23.29 22.43 -15.02
CA GLY A 207 24.22 23.56 -15.15
C GLY A 207 24.66 23.86 -16.59
N LEU A 208 25.68 24.72 -16.73
CA LEU A 208 26.15 25.26 -18.02
C LEU A 208 26.62 24.17 -18.99
N MET A 209 27.40 23.19 -18.50
CA MET A 209 27.90 22.08 -19.31
C MET A 209 26.76 21.18 -19.83
N GLY A 210 25.75 20.94 -18.98
CA GLY A 210 24.57 20.19 -19.36
C GLY A 210 23.60 20.91 -20.31
N LYS A 211 23.63 22.25 -20.35
CA LYS A 211 22.93 23.05 -21.37
C LYS A 211 23.66 22.99 -22.71
N LEU A 212 25.00 23.03 -22.70
CA LEU A 212 25.83 22.96 -23.91
C LEU A 212 25.74 21.59 -24.60
N SER A 213 25.81 20.48 -23.84
CA SER A 213 25.72 19.12 -24.40
C SER A 213 24.38 18.85 -25.09
N ARG A 214 23.25 19.33 -24.52
CA ARG A 214 21.91 19.24 -25.13
C ARG A 214 21.76 20.07 -26.40
N TRP A 215 22.53 21.14 -26.55
CA TRP A 215 22.50 22.00 -27.73
C TRP A 215 23.29 21.40 -28.91
N ILE A 216 24.39 20.71 -28.60
CA ILE A 216 25.24 20.02 -29.59
C ILE A 216 24.59 18.70 -30.04
N GLY A 217 24.01 17.93 -29.11
CA GLY A 217 23.37 16.64 -29.42
C GLY A 217 22.06 16.72 -30.21
N LYS A 218 21.48 17.91 -30.41
CA LYS A 218 20.28 18.13 -31.25
C LYS A 218 20.62 18.48 -32.72
N ARG A 219 21.91 18.55 -33.09
CA ARG A 219 22.39 18.95 -34.43
C ARG A 219 22.96 17.81 -35.27
N THR A 220 22.78 16.57 -34.83
CA THR A 220 23.11 15.33 -35.55
C THR A 220 21.88 14.45 -35.58
#